data_AF-D9WRR1-F1
#
_entry.id   AF-D9WRR1-F1
#
_cell.length_a   1.000
_cell.length_b   1.000
_cell.length_c   1.000
_cell.angle_alpha   90.00
_cell.angle_beta   90.00
_cell.angle_gamma   90.00
#
_symmetry.space_group_name_H-M   'P 1'
#
loop_
_entity.id
_entity.type
_entity.pdbx_description
1 polymer ?
#
loop_
_entity_poly.entity_id
_entity_poly.type
_entity_poly.pdbx_seq_one_letter_code
_entity_poly.pdbx_strand_id
1 'polypeptide(L)'
;MSSALTDLARYPIVQAPMAGGASCPQLAAAVIEAGGLGFLAAGYKTPEAMYEEIKQLRGLTGRPFGVNLFMPQAPGDPAAVAVYADRLAGEASRYQTALGDPESGSDDAYDAKLAILLN
;
A
#
# COMPACT_ATOMS: atom_id res chain seq x y z
N MET A 1 -3.51 -28.59 8.08
CA MET A 1 -4.24 -27.90 9.17
C MET A 1 -4.87 -26.67 8.56
N SER A 2 -6.18 -26.49 8.71
CA SER A 2 -6.87 -25.25 8.27
C SER A 2 -6.65 -24.16 9.33
N SER A 3 -6.52 -22.94 8.83
CA SER A 3 -6.44 -21.67 9.54
C SER A 3 -7.27 -20.66 8.73
N ALA A 4 -7.74 -19.59 9.36
CA ALA A 4 -8.52 -18.55 8.66
C ALA A 4 -7.81 -18.00 7.41
N LEU A 5 -6.47 -17.97 7.40
CA LEU A 5 -5.69 -17.54 6.23
C LEU A 5 -5.68 -18.60 5.10
N THR A 6 -5.48 -19.86 5.43
CA THR A 6 -5.49 -20.96 4.43
C THR A 6 -6.90 -21.27 3.91
N ASP A 7 -7.94 -20.74 4.55
CA ASP A 7 -9.31 -20.79 4.02
C ASP A 7 -9.52 -19.74 2.91
N LEU A 8 -8.69 -18.68 2.85
CA LEU A 8 -8.72 -17.65 1.80
C LEU A 8 -7.87 -18.02 0.58
N ALA A 9 -6.79 -18.79 0.77
CA ALA A 9 -5.84 -19.16 -0.28
C ALA A 9 -5.29 -20.57 -0.08
N ARG A 10 -4.98 -21.26 -1.19
CA ARG A 10 -4.45 -22.64 -1.17
C ARG A 10 -3.09 -22.70 -0.47
N TYR A 11 -2.24 -21.72 -0.74
CA TYR A 11 -0.90 -21.62 -0.17
C TYR A 11 -0.87 -20.50 0.86
N PRO A 12 -0.18 -20.69 1.99
CA PRO A 12 0.00 -19.65 3.01
C PRO A 12 1.06 -18.62 2.58
N ILE A 13 0.90 -18.07 1.38
CA ILE A 13 1.82 -17.12 0.75
C ILE A 13 1.01 -15.85 0.46
N VAL A 14 1.46 -14.74 1.01
CA VAL A 14 0.86 -13.43 0.80
C VAL A 14 1.83 -12.57 -0.01
N GLN A 15 1.37 -12.04 -1.14
CA GLN A 15 2.14 -11.02 -1.86
C GLN A 15 2.04 -9.72 -1.09
N ALA A 16 3.19 -9.19 -0.65
CA ALA A 16 3.24 -7.95 0.11
C ALA A 16 2.67 -6.78 -0.71
N PRO A 17 1.78 -5.96 -0.15
CA PRO A 17 1.34 -4.72 -0.78
C PRO A 17 2.51 -3.74 -0.87
N MET A 18 2.80 -3.25 -2.06
CA MET A 18 3.90 -2.33 -2.37
C MET A 18 3.31 -1.08 -3.02
N ALA A 19 3.20 0.00 -2.23
CA ALA A 19 2.81 1.32 -2.72
C ALA A 19 3.82 1.85 -3.76
N GLY A 20 3.46 2.92 -4.48
CA GLY A 20 4.31 3.46 -5.55
C GLY A 20 4.20 2.71 -6.90
N GLY A 21 3.18 1.86 -7.06
CA GLY A 21 2.78 1.30 -8.36
C GLY A 21 3.20 -0.16 -8.62
N ALA A 22 3.98 -0.78 -7.74
CA ALA A 22 4.42 -2.17 -7.93
C ALA A 22 3.29 -3.20 -7.79
N SER A 23 2.40 -3.04 -6.80
CA SER A 23 1.24 -3.93 -6.59
C SER A 23 0.04 -3.56 -7.47
N CYS A 24 0.15 -3.77 -8.78
CA CYS A 24 -0.94 -3.56 -9.73
C CYS A 24 -1.99 -4.70 -9.71
N PRO A 25 -3.21 -4.47 -10.23
CA PRO A 25 -4.25 -5.51 -10.31
C PRO A 25 -3.81 -6.80 -10.99
N GLN A 26 -3.00 -6.73 -12.04
CA GLN A 26 -2.52 -7.90 -12.78
C GLN A 26 -1.58 -8.76 -11.93
N LEU A 27 -0.70 -8.14 -11.13
CA LEU A 27 0.19 -8.86 -10.23
C LEU A 27 -0.60 -9.57 -9.13
N ALA A 28 -1.54 -8.86 -8.48
CA ALA A 28 -2.38 -9.45 -7.45
C ALA A 28 -3.21 -10.62 -8.01
N ALA A 29 -3.83 -10.46 -9.17
CA ALA A 29 -4.58 -11.52 -9.84
C ALA A 29 -3.71 -12.75 -10.14
N ALA A 30 -2.50 -12.56 -10.67
CA ALA A 30 -1.60 -13.67 -10.96
C ALA A 30 -1.23 -14.48 -9.69
N VAL A 31 -0.97 -13.80 -8.57
CA VAL A 31 -0.69 -14.45 -7.28
C VAL A 31 -1.91 -15.24 -6.79
N ILE A 32 -3.10 -14.64 -6.89
CA ILE A 32 -4.37 -15.25 -6.48
C ILE A 32 -4.62 -16.53 -7.28
N GLU A 33 -4.51 -16.46 -8.61
CA GLU A 33 -4.72 -17.62 -9.49
C GLU A 33 -3.67 -18.71 -9.29
N ALA A 34 -2.42 -18.35 -8.98
CA ALA A 34 -1.39 -19.30 -8.58
C ALA A 34 -1.67 -19.97 -7.23
N GLY A 35 -2.63 -19.47 -6.44
CA GLY A 35 -3.08 -20.06 -5.19
C GLY A 35 -2.62 -19.35 -3.92
N GLY A 36 -1.91 -18.23 -4.03
CA GLY A 36 -1.58 -17.34 -2.91
C GLY A 36 -2.68 -16.30 -2.65
N LEU A 37 -2.39 -15.37 -1.73
CA LEU A 37 -3.24 -14.22 -1.44
C LEU A 37 -2.60 -12.95 -2.03
N GLY A 38 -3.27 -12.37 -3.02
CA GLY A 38 -2.86 -11.12 -3.66
C GLY A 38 -3.36 -9.89 -2.89
N PHE A 39 -2.59 -8.80 -2.97
CA PHE A 39 -2.92 -7.53 -2.32
C PHE A 39 -2.72 -6.34 -3.26
N LEU A 40 -3.69 -5.44 -3.24
CA LEU A 40 -3.53 -4.07 -3.73
C LEU A 40 -2.95 -3.18 -2.62
N ALA A 41 -2.25 -2.12 -3.03
CA ALA A 41 -1.75 -1.08 -2.13
C ALA A 41 -2.46 0.25 -2.42
N ALA A 42 -3.18 0.80 -1.43
CA ALA A 42 -3.87 2.08 -1.55
C ALA A 42 -3.01 3.28 -1.10
N GLY A 43 -1.84 3.03 -0.51
CA GLY A 43 -0.91 4.07 -0.10
C GLY A 43 -0.56 5.00 -1.27
N TYR A 44 -0.58 6.31 -1.01
CA TYR A 44 -0.32 7.41 -1.96
C TYR A 44 -1.34 7.55 -3.09
N LYS A 45 -2.47 6.83 -3.05
CA LYS A 45 -3.55 6.93 -4.05
C LYS A 45 -4.70 7.78 -3.53
N THR A 46 -5.48 8.35 -4.44
CA THR A 46 -6.80 8.89 -4.06
C THR A 46 -7.79 7.76 -3.80
N PRO A 47 -8.90 8.00 -3.07
CA PRO A 47 -9.96 7.02 -2.88
C PRO A 47 -10.52 6.48 -4.21
N GLU A 48 -10.67 7.34 -5.23
CA GLU A 48 -11.18 6.97 -6.56
C GLU A 48 -10.21 6.05 -7.29
N ALA A 49 -8.91 6.36 -7.26
CA ALA A 49 -7.89 5.53 -7.90
C ALA A 49 -7.80 4.14 -7.24
N MET A 50 -7.90 4.08 -5.91
CA MET A 50 -7.99 2.80 -5.18
C MET A 50 -9.23 2.01 -5.62
N TYR A 51 -10.38 2.66 -5.69
CA TYR A 51 -11.64 2.01 -6.07
C TYR A 51 -11.61 1.46 -7.50
N GLU A 52 -11.02 2.18 -8.45
CA GLU A 52 -10.87 1.69 -9.82
C GLU A 52 -9.96 0.46 -9.90
N GLU A 53 -8.87 0.40 -9.13
CA GLU A 53 -8.04 -0.82 -9.07
C GLU A 53 -8.77 -2.01 -8.44
N ILE A 54 -9.60 -1.78 -7.42
CA ILE A 54 -10.47 -2.79 -6.83
C ILE A 54 -11.43 -3.35 -7.90
N LYS A 55 -12.05 -2.47 -8.69
CA LYS A 55 -12.94 -2.87 -9.79
C LYS A 55 -12.19 -3.66 -10.86
N GLN A 56 -11.00 -3.22 -11.25
CA GLN A 56 -10.16 -3.92 -12.22
C GLN A 56 -9.79 -5.32 -11.71
N LEU A 57 -9.33 -5.45 -10.47
CA LEU A 57 -8.94 -6.74 -9.90
C LEU A 57 -10.14 -7.70 -9.80
N ARG A 58 -11.32 -7.21 -9.39
CA ARG A 58 -12.57 -8.00 -9.41
C ARG A 58 -12.97 -8.46 -10.81
N GLY A 59 -12.57 -7.74 -11.85
CA GLY A 59 -12.72 -8.15 -13.25
C GLY A 59 -11.74 -9.24 -13.69
N LEU A 60 -10.61 -9.40 -13.00
CA LEU A 60 -9.56 -10.38 -13.32
C LEU A 60 -9.72 -11.69 -12.53
N THR A 61 -10.27 -11.64 -11.32
CA THR A 61 -10.49 -12.81 -10.46
C THR A 61 -11.70 -12.62 -9.54
N GLY A 62 -12.43 -13.71 -9.30
CA GLY A 62 -13.53 -13.77 -8.32
C GLY A 62 -13.11 -14.26 -6.93
N ARG A 63 -11.81 -14.50 -6.71
CA ARG A 63 -11.28 -15.06 -5.47
C ARG A 63 -10.92 -13.95 -4.45
N PRO A 64 -10.80 -14.27 -3.15
CA PRO A 64 -10.46 -13.27 -2.13
C PRO A 64 -9.13 -12.57 -2.40
N PHE A 65 -9.06 -11.29 -2.08
CA PHE A 65 -7.86 -10.47 -2.13
C PHE A 65 -7.86 -9.44 -0.99
N GLY A 66 -6.69 -8.86 -0.70
CA GLY A 66 -6.56 -7.81 0.29
C GLY A 66 -6.31 -6.42 -0.31
N VAL A 67 -6.59 -5.39 0.48
CA VAL A 67 -6.24 -4.00 0.17
C VAL A 67 -5.53 -3.43 1.39
N ASN A 68 -4.35 -2.84 1.18
CA ASN A 68 -3.57 -2.22 2.24
C ASN A 68 -3.80 -0.70 2.29
N LEU A 69 -4.03 -0.18 3.50
CA LEU A 69 -4.16 1.25 3.80
C LEU A 69 -3.00 1.70 4.69
N PHE A 70 -2.60 2.98 4.57
CA PHE A 70 -1.75 3.64 5.56
C PHE A 70 -2.61 4.28 6.64
N MET A 71 -2.41 3.89 7.89
CA MET A 71 -3.06 4.56 9.02
C MET A 71 -2.41 5.93 9.25
N PRO A 72 -3.20 6.99 9.49
CA PRO A 72 -2.68 8.30 9.88
C PRO A 72 -1.77 8.17 11.11
N GLN A 73 -0.62 8.82 11.07
CA GLN A 73 0.35 8.83 12.16
C GLN A 73 0.41 10.23 12.76
N ALA A 74 0.69 10.32 14.07
CA ALA A 74 1.08 11.59 14.66
C ALA A 74 2.39 12.07 13.99
N PRO A 75 2.56 13.38 13.78
CA PRO A 75 3.80 13.91 13.25
C PRO A 75 4.97 13.55 14.18
N GLY A 76 6.12 13.24 13.58
CA GLY A 76 7.36 13.04 14.33
C GLY A 76 7.86 14.33 14.99
N ASP A 77 8.78 14.21 15.94
CA ASP A 77 9.47 15.38 16.53
C ASP A 77 10.21 16.17 15.42
N PRO A 78 9.83 17.44 15.16
CA PRO A 78 10.45 18.24 14.11
C PRO A 78 11.97 18.37 14.26
N ALA A 79 12.48 18.42 15.50
CA ALA A 79 13.92 18.52 15.74
C ALA A 79 14.65 17.23 15.32
N ALA A 80 14.09 16.07 15.66
CA ALA A 80 14.63 14.77 15.25
C ALA A 80 14.58 14.59 13.72
N VAL A 81 13.49 15.03 13.08
CA VAL A 81 13.35 15.01 11.62
C VAL A 81 14.41 15.89 10.95
N ALA A 82 14.65 17.10 11.46
CA ALA A 82 15.67 18.01 10.93
C ALA A 82 17.09 17.41 11.06
N VAL A 83 17.42 16.81 12.20
CA VAL A 83 18.71 16.12 12.40
C VAL A 83 18.88 14.96 11.41
N TYR A 84 17.82 14.21 11.15
CA TYR A 84 17.89 13.10 10.20
C TYR A 84 17.99 13.59 8.74
N ALA A 85 17.28 14.66 8.38
CA ALA A 85 17.37 15.29 7.07
C ALA A 85 18.80 15.80 6.76
N ASP A 86 19.47 16.42 7.74
CA ASP A 86 20.87 16.86 7.61
C ASP A 86 21.82 15.67 7.36
N ARG A 87 21.62 14.56 8.08
CA ARG A 87 22.41 13.32 7.86
C ARG A 87 22.23 12.74 6.45
N LEU A 88 21.03 12.87 5.88
CA LEU A 88 20.72 12.39 4.53
C LEU A 88 21.19 13.35 3.41
N ALA A 89 21.56 14.59 3.73
CA ALA A 89 21.90 15.59 2.72
C ALA A 89 23.05 15.15 1.79
N GLY A 90 24.05 14.45 2.36
CA GLY A 90 25.16 13.89 1.59
C GLY A 90 24.71 12.78 0.62
N GLU A 91 23.79 11.90 1.03
CA GLU A 91 23.24 10.85 0.17
C GLU A 91 22.33 11.44 -0.91
N ALA A 92 21.48 12.41 -0.56
CA ALA A 92 20.61 13.10 -1.50
C ALA A 92 21.42 13.77 -2.63
N SER A 93 22.50 14.46 -2.27
CA SER A 93 23.45 15.02 -3.23
C SER A 93 24.10 13.94 -4.10
N ARG A 94 24.56 12.83 -3.50
CA ARG A 94 25.19 11.72 -4.22
C ARG A 94 24.27 11.08 -5.25
N TYR A 95 22.99 10.90 -4.91
CA TYR A 95 21.98 10.31 -5.79
C TYR A 95 21.28 11.34 -6.69
N GLN A 96 21.66 12.62 -6.62
CA GLN A 96 21.05 13.71 -7.38
C GLN A 96 19.52 13.79 -7.18
N THR A 97 19.07 13.55 -5.94
CA THR A 97 17.66 13.59 -5.56
C THR A 97 17.43 14.66 -4.49
N ALA A 98 16.21 15.15 -4.39
CA ALA A 98 15.80 16.04 -3.30
C ALA A 98 15.55 15.25 -2.02
N LEU A 99 15.73 15.91 -0.87
CA LEU A 99 15.18 15.42 0.40
C LEU A 99 13.65 15.44 0.33
N GLY A 100 13.01 14.50 1.03
CA GLY A 100 11.55 14.45 1.13
C GLY A 100 11.01 15.64 1.91
N ASP A 101 9.76 16.01 1.62
CA ASP A 101 9.00 17.01 2.39
C ASP A 101 8.37 16.33 3.62
N PRO A 102 8.84 16.62 4.84
CA PRO A 102 8.27 16.04 6.06
C PRO A 102 6.91 16.64 6.44
N GLU A 103 6.54 17.78 5.86
CA GLU A 103 5.27 18.47 6.16
C GLU A 103 4.16 18.12 5.16
N SER A 104 4.39 17.15 4.26
CA SER A 104 3.41 16.78 3.24
C SER A 104 2.08 16.28 3.80
N GLY A 105 1.99 16.03 5.12
CA GLY A 105 0.80 16.25 5.96
C GLY A 105 -0.47 15.47 5.62
N SER A 106 -0.40 14.57 4.66
CA SER A 106 -1.56 13.84 4.18
C SER A 106 -1.84 12.66 5.11
N ASP A 107 -3.09 12.57 5.55
CA ASP A 107 -3.67 11.39 6.19
C ASP A 107 -3.94 10.26 5.18
N ASP A 108 -3.43 10.38 3.95
CA ASP A 108 -3.64 9.49 2.82
C ASP A 108 -5.13 9.26 2.52
N ALA A 109 -5.99 10.22 2.85
CA ALA A 109 -7.46 10.13 2.75
C ALA A 109 -8.02 8.86 3.42
N TYR A 110 -7.45 8.49 4.57
CA TYR A 110 -7.71 7.21 5.25
C TYR A 110 -9.21 6.94 5.47
N ASP A 111 -9.95 7.88 6.04
CA ASP A 111 -11.37 7.68 6.36
C ASP A 111 -12.22 7.46 5.11
N ALA A 112 -11.94 8.20 4.02
CA ALA A 112 -12.64 8.03 2.76
C ALA A 112 -12.34 6.66 2.13
N LYS A 113 -11.09 6.21 2.17
CA LYS A 113 -10.71 4.87 1.70
C LYS A 113 -11.33 3.78 2.55
N LEU A 114 -11.34 3.93 3.87
CA LEU A 114 -11.94 2.98 4.79
C LEU A 114 -13.46 2.86 4.54
N ALA A 115 -14.15 3.99 4.34
CA ALA A 115 -15.57 4.00 4.00
C ALA A 115 -15.87 3.23 2.70
N ILE A 116 -15.01 3.31 1.68
CA ILE A 116 -15.16 2.54 0.44
C ILE A 116 -15.03 1.03 0.68
N LEU A 117 -14.18 0.61 1.62
CA LEU A 117 -13.93 -0.82 1.89
C LEU A 117 -14.98 -1.46 2.81
N LEU A 118 -15.69 -0.66 3.62
CA LEU A 118 -16.69 -1.14 4.58
C LEU A 118 -18.13 -1.13 4.03
N ASN A 119 -18.36 -0.49 2.89
CA ASN A 119 -19.65 -0.44 2.19
C ASN A 119 -19.77 -1.55 1.14
#